data_AF-A0A149QIY9-F1
#
_entry.id   AF-A0A149QIY9-F1
#
_cell.length_a   1.000
_cell.length_b   1.000
_cell.length_c   1.000
_cell.angle_alpha   90.00
_cell.angle_beta   90.00
_cell.angle_gamma   90.00
#
_symmetry.space_group_name_H-M   'P 1'
#
loop_
_entity.id
_entity.type
_entity.pdbx_description
1 polymer ?
#
loop_
_entity_poly.entity_id
_entity_poly.type
_entity_poly.pdbx_seq_one_letter_code
_entity_poly.pdbx_strand_id
1 'polypeptide(L)'
;MWRSSRRWLPLCLLALAAMVSAQPMPGTVIDLASGQPLDEAAFVKRAANAPRVLLGERHDLAGDHTAQRWLLHALQQQRPQGALVLEMIASERQPRLQRVQRWLANGNHADGARLQELLGWDTRWPWVAYGGLVQDATATGIPLLGGNLSRAEVNALLASDRSVRFPMPTARHRLSAVVLAQHADAAPMLEGMLAVQQARDTRMAQVMTEAPAPSLLLAGRWHVLRGTGVPGYLPADTPALVIALASPGESVEAADADLLWVLDDE
;
A
#
# COMPACT_ATOMS: atom_id res chain seq x y z
N MET A 1 62.62 -2.80 -47.22
CA MET A 1 62.36 -2.41 -45.81
C MET A 1 61.00 -1.72 -45.73
N TRP A 2 60.26 -2.02 -44.66
CA TRP A 2 58.79 -2.00 -44.53
C TRP A 2 58.02 -0.70 -44.83
N ARG A 3 56.85 -0.87 -45.48
CA ARG A 3 55.72 0.08 -45.51
C ARG A 3 54.85 -0.14 -44.26
N SER A 4 54.62 0.89 -43.45
CA SER A 4 53.65 0.84 -42.35
C SER A 4 52.31 1.40 -42.81
N SER A 5 51.32 0.53 -42.99
CA SER A 5 49.93 0.87 -43.28
C SER A 5 49.13 0.91 -41.97
N ARG A 6 48.81 2.10 -41.48
CA ARG A 6 47.87 2.28 -40.36
C ARG A 6 46.44 2.06 -40.87
N ARG A 7 45.89 0.87 -40.61
CA ARG A 7 44.47 0.56 -40.78
C ARG A 7 43.68 1.20 -39.63
N TRP A 8 42.74 2.08 -39.97
CA TRP A 8 41.74 2.57 -39.03
C TRP A 8 40.61 1.54 -39.00
N LEU A 9 40.51 0.77 -37.91
CA LEU A 9 39.33 -0.06 -37.63
C LEU A 9 38.24 0.86 -37.04
N PRO A 10 37.03 0.92 -37.61
CA PRO A 10 35.91 1.56 -36.94
C PRO A 10 35.50 0.67 -35.77
N LEU A 11 35.60 1.20 -34.55
CA LEU A 11 35.05 0.58 -33.35
C LEU A 11 33.52 0.70 -33.46
N CYS A 12 32.84 -0.37 -33.84
CA CYS A 12 31.39 -0.48 -33.70
C CYS A 12 31.07 -0.57 -32.20
N LEU A 13 30.71 0.57 -31.59
CA LEU A 13 30.09 0.62 -30.27
C LEU A 13 28.68 0.04 -30.37
N LEU A 14 28.56 -1.27 -30.11
CA LEU A 14 27.29 -1.90 -29.79
C LEU A 14 26.84 -1.39 -28.42
N ALA A 15 25.94 -0.41 -28.42
CA ALA A 15 25.19 -0.04 -27.22
C ALA A 15 24.31 -1.23 -26.84
N LEU A 16 24.73 -2.03 -25.86
CA LEU A 16 23.83 -2.94 -25.16
C LEU A 16 22.83 -2.07 -24.40
N ALA A 17 21.68 -1.79 -25.01
CA ALA A 17 20.51 -1.39 -24.26
C ALA A 17 20.17 -2.56 -23.34
N ALA A 18 20.43 -2.40 -22.04
CA ALA A 18 19.87 -3.30 -21.04
C ALA A 18 18.35 -3.17 -21.15
N MET A 19 17.72 -4.11 -21.85
CA MET A 19 16.28 -4.31 -21.75
C MET A 19 16.02 -4.72 -20.32
N VAL A 20 15.65 -3.76 -19.46
CA VAL A 20 15.05 -4.05 -18.18
C VAL A 20 13.77 -4.80 -18.53
N SER A 21 13.79 -6.13 -18.39
CA SER A 21 12.57 -6.91 -18.55
C SER A 21 11.60 -6.41 -17.49
N ALA A 22 10.50 -5.78 -17.92
CA ALA A 22 9.41 -5.48 -17.02
C ALA A 22 9.01 -6.80 -16.35
N GLN A 23 8.98 -6.82 -15.02
CA GLN A 23 8.50 -7.99 -14.31
C GLN A 23 7.02 -8.16 -14.64
N PRO A 24 6.56 -9.38 -14.99
CA PRO A 24 5.15 -9.61 -15.28
C PRO A 24 4.31 -9.33 -14.04
N MET A 25 3.05 -8.93 -14.26
CA MET A 25 2.07 -8.83 -13.17
C MET A 25 2.02 -10.14 -12.36
N PRO A 26 2.24 -10.10 -11.04
CA PRO A 26 2.05 -11.27 -10.18
C PRO A 26 0.59 -11.74 -10.20
N GLY A 27 0.33 -13.03 -10.30
CA GLY A 27 -1.01 -13.60 -10.15
C GLY A 27 -2.06 -13.12 -11.16
N THR A 28 -3.33 -13.20 -10.77
CA THR A 28 -4.50 -12.84 -11.60
C THR A 28 -5.37 -11.80 -10.91
N VAL A 29 -5.80 -10.78 -11.65
CA VAL A 29 -6.77 -9.78 -11.17
C VAL A 29 -8.14 -10.10 -11.72
N ILE A 30 -9.15 -10.18 -10.85
CA ILE A 30 -10.54 -10.43 -11.21
C ILE A 30 -11.35 -9.16 -10.94
N ASP A 31 -12.13 -8.72 -11.93
CA ASP A 31 -13.15 -7.69 -11.75
C ASP A 31 -14.37 -8.31 -11.07
N LEU A 32 -14.61 -7.94 -9.81
CA LEU A 32 -15.66 -8.55 -9.01
C LEU A 32 -17.07 -8.23 -9.52
N ALA A 33 -17.26 -7.15 -10.29
CA ALA A 33 -18.56 -6.82 -10.87
C ALA A 33 -18.95 -7.76 -12.01
N SER A 34 -17.98 -8.24 -12.79
CA SER A 34 -18.21 -9.11 -13.95
C SER A 34 -17.79 -10.57 -13.73
N GLY A 35 -17.00 -10.83 -12.69
CA GLY A 35 -16.36 -12.12 -12.42
C GLY A 35 -15.28 -12.50 -13.45
N GLN A 36 -14.88 -11.57 -14.32
CA GLN A 36 -13.91 -11.84 -15.38
C GLN A 36 -12.49 -11.43 -14.98
N PRO A 37 -11.46 -12.18 -15.41
CA PRO A 37 -10.09 -11.76 -15.23
C PRO A 37 -9.78 -10.52 -16.07
N LEU A 38 -8.95 -9.63 -15.54
CA LEU A 38 -8.36 -8.51 -16.27
C LEU A 38 -6.94 -8.88 -16.70
N ASP A 39 -6.60 -8.55 -17.93
CA ASP A 39 -5.19 -8.54 -18.34
C ASP A 39 -4.43 -7.37 -17.68
N GLU A 40 -3.11 -7.42 -17.74
CA GLU A 40 -2.22 -6.43 -17.12
C GLU A 40 -2.54 -5.00 -17.58
N ALA A 41 -2.75 -4.79 -18.88
CA ALA A 41 -3.00 -3.47 -19.45
C ALA A 41 -4.35 -2.90 -18.96
N ALA A 42 -5.39 -3.72 -18.92
CA ALA A 42 -6.71 -3.33 -18.41
C ALA A 42 -6.68 -3.04 -16.91
N PHE A 43 -5.97 -3.85 -16.12
CA PHE A 43 -5.79 -3.63 -14.69
C PHE A 43 -5.07 -2.31 -14.41
N VAL A 44 -3.89 -2.13 -15.00
CA VAL A 44 -3.06 -0.93 -14.80
C VAL A 44 -3.81 0.32 -15.27
N LYS A 45 -4.51 0.27 -16.40
CA LYS A 45 -5.34 1.39 -16.86
C LYS A 45 -6.46 1.72 -15.88
N ARG A 46 -7.15 0.73 -15.33
CA ARG A 46 -8.21 0.93 -14.34
C ARG A 46 -7.68 1.55 -13.05
N ALA A 47 -6.56 1.05 -12.53
CA ALA A 47 -5.91 1.59 -11.34
C ALA A 47 -5.33 3.01 -11.56
N ALA A 48 -4.75 3.28 -12.73
CA ALA A 48 -4.19 4.59 -13.06
C ALA A 48 -5.27 5.67 -13.21
N ASN A 49 -6.45 5.32 -13.73
CA ASN A 49 -7.57 6.26 -13.87
C ASN A 49 -8.26 6.62 -12.55
N ALA A 50 -8.05 5.83 -11.49
CA ALA A 50 -8.62 6.12 -10.18
C ALA A 50 -7.82 7.25 -9.47
N PRO A 51 -8.49 8.31 -8.96
CA PRO A 51 -7.80 9.35 -8.19
C PRO A 51 -7.28 8.81 -6.86
N ARG A 52 -7.88 7.74 -6.32
CA ARG A 52 -7.48 7.08 -5.08
C ARG A 52 -7.59 5.58 -5.27
N VAL A 53 -6.53 4.86 -4.90
CA VAL A 53 -6.49 3.40 -4.87
C VAL A 53 -6.27 2.95 -3.43
N LEU A 54 -7.08 2.01 -2.95
CA LEU A 54 -6.89 1.35 -1.66
C LEU A 54 -6.49 -0.10 -1.94
N LEU A 55 -5.25 -0.47 -1.58
CA LEU A 55 -4.72 -1.81 -1.74
C LEU A 55 -4.68 -2.52 -0.38
N GLY A 56 -5.47 -3.59 -0.27
CA GLY A 56 -5.64 -4.39 0.92
C GLY A 56 -4.71 -5.58 0.95
N GLU A 57 -3.74 -5.57 1.86
CA GLU A 57 -2.75 -6.64 2.00
C GLU A 57 -3.08 -7.64 3.12
N ARG A 58 -2.39 -8.76 3.08
CA ARG A 58 -2.17 -9.69 4.18
C ARG A 58 -0.73 -9.50 4.62
N HIS A 59 -0.54 -8.84 5.76
CA HIS A 59 0.75 -8.29 6.19
C HIS A 59 1.93 -9.26 6.22
N ASP A 60 1.68 -10.56 6.37
CA ASP A 60 2.74 -11.55 6.55
C ASP A 60 3.14 -12.26 5.25
N LEU A 61 2.47 -11.99 4.12
CA LEU A 61 2.71 -12.70 2.87
C LEU A 61 3.67 -11.96 1.95
N ALA A 62 4.78 -12.63 1.59
CA ALA A 62 5.80 -12.09 0.70
C ALA A 62 5.24 -11.74 -0.70
N GLY A 63 4.30 -12.56 -1.21
CA GLY A 63 3.60 -12.29 -2.47
C GLY A 63 2.90 -10.94 -2.48
N ASP A 64 2.21 -10.58 -1.39
CA ASP A 64 1.50 -9.31 -1.27
C ASP A 64 2.48 -8.14 -1.38
N HIS A 65 3.63 -8.20 -0.69
CA HIS A 65 4.66 -7.16 -0.78
C HIS A 65 5.26 -7.03 -2.19
N THR A 66 5.42 -8.15 -2.90
CA THR A 66 5.86 -8.15 -4.31
C THR A 66 4.83 -7.46 -5.20
N ALA A 67 3.55 -7.80 -5.05
CA ALA A 67 2.45 -7.19 -5.80
C ALA A 67 2.32 -5.67 -5.54
N GLN A 68 2.54 -5.22 -4.31
CA GLN A 68 2.52 -3.80 -3.94
C GLN A 68 3.60 -3.00 -4.67
N ARG A 69 4.84 -3.49 -4.66
CA ARG A 69 5.96 -2.85 -5.35
C ARG A 69 5.74 -2.85 -6.86
N TRP A 70 5.25 -3.96 -7.41
CA TRP A 70 4.89 -4.06 -8.82
C TRP A 70 3.84 -3.01 -9.20
N LEU A 71 2.76 -2.88 -8.41
CA LEU A 71 1.69 -1.93 -8.71
C LEU A 71 2.20 -0.48 -8.66
N LEU A 72 3.01 -0.13 -7.65
CA LEU A 72 3.59 1.21 -7.56
C LEU A 72 4.40 1.54 -8.82
N HIS A 73 5.28 0.63 -9.26
CA HIS A 73 6.06 0.81 -10.47
C HIS A 73 5.18 0.93 -11.72
N ALA A 74 4.19 0.04 -11.88
CA ALA A 74 3.27 0.07 -13.01
C ALA A 74 2.49 1.39 -13.10
N LEU A 75 2.01 1.91 -11.95
CA LEU A 75 1.32 3.20 -11.89
C LEU A 75 2.24 4.37 -12.25
N GLN A 76 3.50 4.36 -11.79
CA GLN A 76 4.48 5.39 -12.12
C GLN A 76 4.81 5.47 -13.61
N GLN A 77 4.68 4.36 -14.35
CA GLN A 77 4.82 4.38 -15.82
C GLN A 77 3.64 5.04 -16.52
N GLN A 78 2.47 5.09 -15.89
CA GLN A 78 1.26 5.68 -16.47
C GLN A 78 1.06 7.14 -16.08
N ARG A 79 1.45 7.50 -14.85
CA ARG A 79 1.24 8.85 -14.31
C ARG A 79 2.12 9.15 -13.09
N PRO A 80 2.36 10.44 -12.79
CA PRO A 80 2.87 10.84 -11.49
C PRO A 80 1.97 10.33 -10.35
N GLN A 81 2.59 10.01 -9.21
CA GLN A 81 1.91 9.60 -8.00
C GLN A 81 1.99 10.74 -6.98
N GLY A 82 0.84 11.21 -6.50
CA GLY A 82 0.73 12.34 -5.58
C GLY A 82 1.06 11.99 -4.13
N ALA A 83 0.74 10.76 -3.70
CA ALA A 83 1.12 10.25 -2.40
C ALA A 83 1.07 8.70 -2.31
N LEU A 84 1.85 8.16 -1.39
CA LEU A 84 1.74 6.81 -0.85
C LEU A 84 1.42 6.92 0.65
N VAL A 85 0.23 6.47 1.03
CA VAL A 85 -0.25 6.43 2.41
C VAL A 85 -0.03 5.02 2.95
N LEU A 86 0.60 4.92 4.13
CA LEU A 86 0.98 3.65 4.73
C LEU A 86 0.33 3.50 6.11
N GLU A 87 -0.44 2.44 6.32
CA GLU A 87 -0.89 2.03 7.67
C GLU A 87 0.30 1.81 8.61
N MET A 88 1.44 1.42 8.08
CA MET A 88 2.63 1.06 8.85
C MET A 88 3.26 2.27 9.57
N ILE A 89 2.89 3.48 9.15
CA ILE A 89 3.40 4.73 9.72
C ILE A 89 2.32 5.37 10.61
N ALA A 90 2.61 5.40 11.90
CA ALA A 90 1.80 6.04 12.92
C ALA A 90 1.94 7.57 12.90
N SER A 91 0.87 8.29 13.22
CA SER A 91 0.79 9.76 13.10
C SER A 91 1.85 10.55 13.88
N GLU A 92 2.32 10.05 15.03
CA GLU A 92 3.40 10.67 15.81
C GLU A 92 4.74 10.67 15.06
N ARG A 93 4.90 9.81 14.04
CA ARG A 93 6.08 9.79 13.17
C ARG A 93 5.98 10.77 12.02
N GLN A 94 4.82 11.37 11.74
CA GLN A 94 4.62 12.29 10.61
C GLN A 94 5.60 13.47 10.59
N PRO A 95 5.91 14.15 11.72
CA PRO A 95 6.90 15.24 11.72
C PRO A 95 8.32 14.76 11.35
N ARG A 96 8.69 13.54 11.76
CA ARG A 96 9.98 12.93 11.40
C ARG A 96 10.01 12.59 9.91
N LEU A 97 8.95 11.95 9.42
CA LEU A 97 8.77 11.62 8.00
C LEU A 97 8.90 12.87 7.12
N GLN A 98 8.22 13.96 7.46
CA GLN A 98 8.30 15.22 6.71
C GLN A 98 9.71 15.83 6.72
N ARG A 99 10.47 15.72 7.82
CA ARG A 99 11.88 16.17 7.85
C ARG A 99 12.76 15.36 6.90
N VAL A 100 12.61 14.02 6.91
CA VAL A 100 13.37 13.14 6.01
C VAL A 100 13.04 13.44 4.55
N GLN A 101 11.76 13.60 4.21
CA GLN A 101 11.34 13.93 2.85
C GLN A 101 11.88 15.28 2.37
N ARG A 102 11.85 16.32 3.20
CA ARG A 102 12.49 17.62 2.86
C ARG A 102 14.00 17.50 2.69
N TRP A 103 14.65 16.69 3.53
CA TRP A 103 16.09 16.44 3.42
C TRP A 103 16.44 15.73 2.10
N LEU A 104 15.67 14.71 1.70
CA LEU A 104 15.80 14.02 0.41
C LEU A 104 15.55 14.97 -0.77
N ALA A 105 14.50 15.81 -0.69
CA ALA A 105 14.17 16.79 -1.73
C ALA A 105 15.28 17.84 -1.98
N ASN A 106 16.19 18.04 -1.02
CA ASN A 106 17.37 18.90 -1.18
C ASN A 106 18.55 18.18 -1.86
N GLY A 107 18.33 17.02 -2.50
CA GLY A 107 19.34 16.27 -3.24
C GLY A 107 20.21 15.36 -2.36
N ASN A 108 19.79 15.10 -1.11
CA ASN A 108 20.48 14.13 -0.27
C ASN A 108 20.01 12.70 -0.58
N HIS A 109 20.88 11.73 -0.30
CA HIS A 109 20.61 10.32 -0.55
C HIS A 109 20.85 9.47 0.69
N ALA A 110 20.03 8.44 0.88
CA ALA A 110 20.18 7.42 1.91
C ALA A 110 19.94 6.05 1.29
N ASP A 111 20.81 5.08 1.60
CA ASP A 111 20.56 3.67 1.28
C ASP A 111 19.45 3.09 2.19
N GLY A 112 19.10 1.81 2.00
CA GLY A 112 17.99 1.19 2.71
C GLY A 112 18.16 1.21 4.24
N ALA A 113 19.34 0.87 4.76
CA ALA A 113 19.58 0.84 6.21
C ALA A 113 19.56 2.26 6.80
N ARG A 114 20.19 3.22 6.11
CA ARG A 114 20.19 4.62 6.55
C ARG A 114 18.80 5.23 6.46
N LEU A 115 18.02 4.91 5.42
CA LEU A 115 16.66 5.39 5.26
C LEU A 115 15.76 4.84 6.36
N GLN A 116 15.84 3.54 6.68
CA GLN A 116 15.13 2.93 7.79
C GLN A 116 15.39 3.67 9.12
N GLU A 117 16.66 3.94 9.41
CA GLU A 117 17.08 4.68 10.60
C GLU A 117 16.55 6.12 10.58
N LEU A 118 16.72 6.85 9.47
CA LEU A 118 16.26 8.24 9.32
C LEU A 118 14.75 8.36 9.52
N LEU A 119 13.98 7.46 8.93
CA LEU A 119 12.53 7.39 9.11
C LEU A 119 12.15 7.02 10.55
N GLY A 120 13.06 6.35 11.28
CA GLY A 120 12.74 5.73 12.55
C GLY A 120 11.64 4.70 12.34
N TRP A 121 11.83 3.81 11.37
CA TRP A 121 10.84 2.81 11.00
C TRP A 121 10.44 1.96 12.21
N ASP A 122 9.16 1.65 12.31
CA ASP A 122 8.65 0.85 13.42
C ASP A 122 9.05 -0.61 13.23
N THR A 123 9.80 -1.16 14.18
CA THR A 123 10.36 -2.52 14.07
C THR A 123 9.30 -3.62 14.10
N ARG A 124 8.05 -3.30 14.44
CA ARG A 124 6.91 -4.22 14.32
C ARG A 124 6.59 -4.56 12.86
N TRP A 125 6.95 -3.68 11.93
CA TRP A 125 6.82 -3.89 10.49
C TRP A 125 8.19 -4.30 9.93
N PRO A 126 8.37 -5.54 9.46
CA PRO A 126 9.66 -5.99 8.96
C PRO A 126 10.15 -5.12 7.81
N TRP A 127 11.35 -4.53 7.94
CA TRP A 127 11.89 -3.68 6.88
C TRP A 127 12.14 -4.47 5.57
N VAL A 128 12.41 -5.76 5.67
CA VAL A 128 12.54 -6.64 4.49
C VAL A 128 11.26 -6.67 3.64
N ALA A 129 10.09 -6.52 4.26
CA ALA A 129 8.80 -6.52 3.57
C ALA A 129 8.50 -5.17 2.91
N TYR A 130 8.63 -4.07 3.67
CA TYR A 130 8.16 -2.74 3.24
C TYR A 130 9.25 -1.81 2.73
N GLY A 131 10.51 -2.08 3.07
CA GLY A 131 11.64 -1.19 2.81
C GLY A 131 11.84 -0.92 1.33
N GLY A 132 11.68 -1.93 0.48
CA GLY A 132 11.75 -1.78 -0.97
C GLY A 132 10.72 -0.78 -1.50
N LEU A 133 9.45 -0.91 -1.10
CA LEU A 133 8.38 0.01 -1.49
C LEU A 133 8.67 1.45 -1.04
N VAL A 134 9.14 1.60 0.20
CA VAL A 134 9.53 2.90 0.77
C VAL A 134 10.71 3.53 0.02
N GLN A 135 11.70 2.72 -0.36
CA GLN A 135 12.84 3.17 -1.16
C GLN A 135 12.40 3.60 -2.56
N ASP A 136 11.54 2.82 -3.23
CA ASP A 136 11.05 3.13 -4.58
C ASP A 136 10.26 4.44 -4.60
N ALA A 137 9.37 4.64 -3.60
CA ALA A 137 8.60 5.87 -3.44
C ALA A 137 9.50 7.08 -3.16
N THR A 138 10.47 6.96 -2.25
CA THR A 138 11.35 8.09 -1.89
C THR A 138 12.34 8.43 -3.00
N ALA A 139 12.88 7.45 -3.72
CA ALA A 139 13.79 7.66 -4.85
C ALA A 139 13.13 8.42 -6.01
N THR A 140 11.80 8.31 -6.13
CA THR A 140 11.00 8.99 -7.16
C THR A 140 10.30 10.25 -6.64
N GLY A 141 10.58 10.65 -5.40
CA GLY A 141 10.02 11.86 -4.78
C GLY A 141 8.54 11.77 -4.42
N ILE A 142 7.95 10.55 -4.38
CA ILE A 142 6.57 10.37 -3.95
C ILE A 142 6.44 10.68 -2.46
N PRO A 143 5.53 11.60 -2.07
CA PRO A 143 5.24 11.87 -0.68
C PRO A 143 4.72 10.62 0.06
N LEU A 144 5.43 10.21 1.09
CA LEU A 144 4.98 9.25 2.10
C LEU A 144 4.14 9.97 3.16
N LEU A 145 2.99 9.39 3.48
CA LEU A 145 2.08 9.84 4.53
C LEU A 145 1.76 8.71 5.50
N GLY A 146 1.71 9.02 6.80
CA GLY A 146 1.27 8.09 7.83
C GLY A 146 -0.24 7.98 7.91
N GLY A 147 -0.75 6.78 7.73
CA GLY A 147 -2.19 6.49 7.77
C GLY A 147 -2.73 6.16 9.16
N ASN A 148 -1.87 5.88 10.15
CA ASN A 148 -2.32 5.19 11.37
C ASN A 148 -2.31 6.09 12.61
N LEU A 149 -2.98 5.60 13.65
CA LEU A 149 -3.03 6.20 14.98
C LEU A 149 -1.67 6.11 15.67
N SER A 150 -1.44 7.04 16.59
CA SER A 150 -0.33 6.95 17.51
C SER A 150 -0.50 5.89 18.57
N ARG A 151 0.62 5.45 19.16
CA ARG A 151 0.60 4.49 20.26
C ARG A 151 -0.23 4.99 21.45
N ALA A 152 -0.16 6.29 21.74
CA ALA A 152 -0.94 6.91 22.80
C ALA A 152 -2.45 6.86 22.51
N GLU A 153 -2.86 7.17 21.28
CA GLU A 153 -4.27 7.08 20.86
C GLU A 153 -4.78 5.63 20.92
N VAL A 154 -3.99 4.67 20.43
CA VAL A 154 -4.33 3.24 20.51
C VAL A 154 -4.52 2.81 21.97
N ASN A 155 -3.59 3.14 22.87
CA ASN A 155 -3.68 2.75 24.28
C ASN A 155 -4.92 3.38 24.95
N ALA A 156 -5.22 4.65 24.65
CA ALA A 156 -6.40 5.32 25.20
C ALA A 156 -7.71 4.67 24.73
N LEU A 157 -7.79 4.25 23.45
CA LEU A 157 -8.95 3.57 22.90
C LEU A 157 -9.10 2.14 23.44
N LEU A 158 -8.00 1.41 23.60
CA LEU A 158 -8.02 0.06 24.19
C LEU A 158 -8.53 0.07 25.63
N ALA A 159 -8.25 1.13 26.39
CA ALA A 159 -8.73 1.31 27.76
C ALA A 159 -10.17 1.87 27.84
N SER A 160 -10.79 2.19 26.70
CA SER A 160 -12.13 2.76 26.64
C SER A 160 -13.20 1.67 26.59
N ASP A 161 -14.33 1.92 27.25
CA ASP A 161 -15.58 1.15 27.16
C ASP A 161 -16.59 1.76 26.17
N ARG A 162 -16.17 2.78 25.40
CA ARG A 162 -17.06 3.51 24.51
C ARG A 162 -17.44 2.64 23.30
N SER A 163 -18.73 2.35 23.19
CA SER A 163 -19.27 1.73 21.99
C SER A 163 -19.03 2.62 20.76
N VAL A 164 -18.52 2.02 19.69
CA VAL A 164 -18.29 2.70 18.41
C VAL A 164 -19.38 2.36 17.40
N ARG A 165 -19.69 3.34 16.55
CA ARG A 165 -20.60 3.17 15.41
C ARG A 165 -19.76 2.97 14.16
N PHE A 166 -20.02 1.87 13.45
CA PHE A 166 -19.45 1.62 12.14
C PHE A 166 -20.37 2.16 11.03
N PRO A 167 -19.82 2.55 9.87
CA PRO A 167 -20.60 3.00 8.72
C PRO A 167 -21.57 1.93 8.24
N MET A 168 -21.13 0.67 8.20
CA MET A 168 -21.93 -0.46 7.72
C MET A 168 -22.52 -1.25 8.90
N PRO A 169 -23.83 -1.60 8.87
CA PRO A 169 -24.48 -2.32 9.97
C PRO A 169 -23.82 -3.67 10.31
N THR A 170 -23.28 -4.35 9.30
CA THR A 170 -22.64 -5.67 9.44
C THR A 170 -21.17 -5.59 9.88
N ALA A 171 -20.54 -4.42 9.82
CA ALA A 171 -19.11 -4.24 10.07
C ALA A 171 -18.71 -4.72 11.47
N ARG A 172 -19.48 -4.36 12.50
CA ARG A 172 -19.19 -4.78 13.89
C ARG A 172 -19.09 -6.28 14.01
N HIS A 173 -20.09 -7.01 13.50
CA HIS A 173 -20.12 -8.47 13.58
C HIS A 173 -18.94 -9.10 12.81
N ARG A 174 -18.67 -8.61 11.60
CA ARG A 174 -17.56 -9.10 10.76
C ARG A 174 -16.20 -8.87 11.43
N LEU A 175 -15.96 -7.66 11.93
CA LEU A 175 -14.71 -7.29 12.60
C LEU A 175 -14.54 -8.02 13.93
N SER A 176 -15.61 -8.23 14.70
CA SER A 176 -15.55 -9.06 15.90
C SER A 176 -15.12 -10.49 15.60
N ALA A 177 -15.65 -11.11 14.54
CA ALA A 177 -15.27 -12.46 14.14
C ALA A 177 -13.78 -12.54 13.77
N VAL A 178 -13.27 -11.54 13.02
CA VAL A 178 -11.85 -11.45 12.65
C VAL A 178 -10.97 -11.31 13.89
N VAL A 179 -11.29 -10.36 14.78
CA VAL A 179 -10.51 -10.10 16.00
C VAL A 179 -10.46 -11.34 16.89
N LEU A 180 -11.59 -12.02 17.11
CA LEU A 180 -11.67 -13.20 17.96
C LEU A 180 -10.96 -14.42 17.35
N ALA A 181 -10.95 -14.55 16.01
CA ALA A 181 -10.22 -15.60 15.33
C ALA A 181 -8.69 -15.41 15.41
N GLN A 182 -8.22 -14.16 15.41
CA GLN A 182 -6.80 -13.81 15.45
C GLN A 182 -6.23 -13.73 16.86
N HIS A 183 -7.08 -13.55 17.87
CA HIS A 183 -6.68 -13.38 19.26
C HIS A 183 -7.60 -14.20 20.18
N ALA A 184 -7.16 -15.42 20.52
CA ALA A 184 -7.94 -16.35 21.34
C ALA A 184 -8.42 -15.76 22.69
N ASP A 185 -7.66 -14.84 23.27
CA ASP A 185 -7.97 -14.18 24.55
C ASP A 185 -8.49 -12.74 24.41
N ALA A 186 -8.87 -12.30 23.20
CA ALA A 186 -9.30 -10.91 22.96
C ALA A 186 -10.72 -10.58 23.44
N ALA A 187 -11.51 -11.56 23.85
CA ALA A 187 -12.91 -11.32 24.22
C ALA A 187 -13.10 -10.18 25.25
N PRO A 188 -12.30 -10.07 26.33
CA PRO A 188 -12.42 -8.97 27.29
C PRO A 188 -12.04 -7.60 26.71
N MET A 189 -11.25 -7.57 25.63
CA MET A 189 -10.73 -6.35 25.00
C MET A 189 -11.47 -6.00 23.70
N LEU A 190 -12.51 -6.76 23.33
CA LEU A 190 -13.14 -6.65 22.02
C LEU A 190 -13.65 -5.24 21.72
N GLU A 191 -14.34 -4.59 22.65
CA GLU A 191 -14.85 -3.23 22.44
C GLU A 191 -13.71 -2.21 22.22
N GLY A 192 -12.63 -2.31 23.00
CA GLY A 192 -11.44 -1.48 22.82
C GLY A 192 -10.76 -1.74 21.46
N MET A 193 -10.67 -3.00 21.03
CA MET A 193 -10.10 -3.37 19.72
C MET A 193 -10.97 -2.86 18.57
N LEU A 194 -12.29 -2.96 18.68
CA LEU A 194 -13.23 -2.39 17.70
C LEU A 194 -13.14 -0.86 17.66
N ALA A 195 -12.94 -0.21 18.81
CA ALA A 195 -12.73 1.23 18.88
C ALA A 195 -11.41 1.65 18.20
N VAL A 196 -10.34 0.89 18.40
CA VAL A 196 -9.07 1.08 17.67
C VAL A 196 -9.27 0.89 16.16
N GLN A 197 -9.93 -0.18 15.74
CA GLN A 197 -10.21 -0.47 14.33
C GLN A 197 -10.95 0.70 13.65
N GLN A 198 -12.07 1.12 14.23
CA GLN A 198 -12.86 2.26 13.75
C GLN A 198 -12.03 3.54 13.64
N ALA A 199 -11.21 3.83 14.65
CA ALA A 199 -10.43 5.06 14.70
C ALA A 199 -9.26 5.03 13.70
N ARG A 200 -8.64 3.87 13.45
CA ARG A 200 -7.65 3.68 12.39
C ARG A 200 -8.26 3.93 11.02
N ASP A 201 -9.41 3.34 10.75
CA ASP A 201 -10.11 3.50 9.47
C ASP A 201 -10.53 4.95 9.24
N THR A 202 -11.00 5.62 10.29
CA THR A 202 -11.31 7.05 10.25
C THR A 202 -10.07 7.89 9.95
N ARG A 203 -8.93 7.61 10.61
CA ARG A 203 -7.66 8.33 10.37
C ARG A 203 -7.16 8.12 8.95
N MET A 204 -7.14 6.89 8.46
CA MET A 204 -6.72 6.58 7.09
C MET A 204 -7.61 7.26 6.06
N ALA A 205 -8.93 7.29 6.28
CA ALA A 205 -9.87 8.01 5.42
C ALA A 205 -9.57 9.51 5.40
N GLN A 206 -9.35 10.14 6.56
CA GLN A 206 -8.96 11.56 6.64
C GLN A 206 -7.68 11.86 5.85
N VAL A 207 -6.63 11.04 6.06
CA VAL A 207 -5.36 11.20 5.35
C VAL A 207 -5.55 11.02 3.84
N MET A 208 -6.37 10.05 3.41
CA MET A 208 -6.67 9.83 2.00
C MET A 208 -7.50 10.96 1.37
N THR A 209 -8.40 11.59 2.12
CA THR A 209 -9.15 12.78 1.67
C THR A 209 -8.20 13.96 1.44
N GLU A 210 -7.27 14.20 2.35
CA GLU A 210 -6.32 15.32 2.31
C GLU A 210 -5.11 15.09 1.40
N ALA A 211 -4.78 13.83 1.11
CA ALA A 211 -3.62 13.48 0.29
C ALA A 211 -3.74 14.04 -1.14
N PRO A 212 -2.61 14.54 -1.72
CA PRO A 212 -2.57 14.90 -3.13
C PRO A 212 -2.96 13.71 -4.01
N ALA A 213 -3.99 13.91 -4.83
CA ALA A 213 -4.37 12.92 -5.83
C ALA A 213 -3.40 12.99 -7.04
N PRO A 214 -3.08 11.85 -7.66
CA PRO A 214 -3.59 10.53 -7.31
C PRO A 214 -2.83 9.89 -6.14
N SER A 215 -3.52 9.22 -5.23
CA SER A 215 -2.94 8.62 -4.02
C SER A 215 -3.19 7.12 -3.92
N LEU A 216 -2.24 6.40 -3.33
CA LEU A 216 -2.33 4.96 -3.05
C LEU A 216 -2.27 4.74 -1.54
N LEU A 217 -3.28 4.09 -0.97
CA LEU A 217 -3.23 3.55 0.39
C LEU A 217 -2.77 2.10 0.33
N LEU A 218 -1.80 1.75 1.14
CA LEU A 218 -1.48 0.38 1.52
C LEU A 218 -1.85 0.16 2.98
N ALA A 219 -2.76 -0.78 3.22
CA ALA A 219 -3.24 -1.15 4.54
C ALA A 219 -3.70 -2.61 4.54
N GLY A 220 -3.87 -3.20 5.72
CA GLY A 220 -4.41 -4.55 5.87
C GLY A 220 -5.78 -4.67 5.20
N ARG A 221 -6.08 -5.84 4.65
CA ARG A 221 -7.29 -6.10 3.83
C ARG A 221 -8.57 -5.57 4.47
N TRP A 222 -8.78 -5.82 5.76
CA TRP A 222 -9.99 -5.39 6.48
C TRP A 222 -10.15 -3.86 6.59
N HIS A 223 -9.05 -3.12 6.49
CA HIS A 223 -9.05 -1.66 6.46
C HIS A 223 -9.52 -1.10 5.11
N VAL A 224 -9.37 -1.82 4.00
CA VAL A 224 -9.71 -1.27 2.68
C VAL A 224 -11.08 -1.69 2.16
N LEU A 225 -11.69 -2.75 2.70
CA LEU A 225 -12.99 -3.25 2.24
C LEU A 225 -14.13 -2.27 2.57
N ARG A 226 -15.07 -2.10 1.63
CA ARG A 226 -16.23 -1.20 1.80
C ARG A 226 -17.12 -1.59 3.00
N GLY A 227 -17.26 -2.88 3.27
CA GLY A 227 -18.07 -3.39 4.36
C GLY A 227 -17.49 -3.21 5.76
N THR A 228 -16.21 -2.85 5.90
CA THR A 228 -15.54 -2.84 7.22
C THR A 228 -14.69 -1.60 7.49
N GLY A 229 -14.08 -0.99 6.48
CA GLY A 229 -12.98 -0.05 6.70
C GLY A 229 -13.13 1.32 6.04
N VAL A 230 -11.99 1.85 5.60
CA VAL A 230 -11.75 3.20 5.07
C VAL A 230 -12.84 3.72 4.12
N PRO A 231 -13.35 2.97 3.12
CA PRO A 231 -14.35 3.51 2.21
C PRO A 231 -15.61 4.04 2.90
N GLY A 232 -16.01 3.44 4.03
CA GLY A 232 -17.19 3.88 4.79
C GLY A 232 -16.99 5.21 5.53
N TYR A 233 -15.75 5.70 5.66
CA TYR A 233 -15.41 6.95 6.33
C TYR A 233 -14.93 8.05 5.37
N LEU A 234 -14.81 7.74 4.07
CA LEU A 234 -14.53 8.74 3.04
C LEU A 234 -15.77 9.62 2.81
N PRO A 235 -15.59 10.92 2.46
CA PRO A 235 -16.68 11.74 1.95
C PRO A 235 -17.33 11.12 0.70
N ALA A 236 -18.64 11.33 0.53
CA ALA A 236 -19.40 10.70 -0.56
C ALA A 236 -18.90 11.05 -1.97
N ASP A 237 -18.25 12.20 -2.14
CA ASP A 237 -17.67 12.70 -3.38
C ASP A 237 -16.18 12.32 -3.54
N THR A 238 -15.66 11.43 -2.69
CA THR A 238 -14.28 10.95 -2.71
C THR A 238 -14.24 9.49 -3.21
N PRO A 239 -14.33 9.23 -4.53
CA PRO A 239 -14.29 7.88 -5.05
C PRO A 239 -12.91 7.26 -4.85
N ALA A 240 -12.92 5.97 -4.52
CA ALA A 240 -11.72 5.15 -4.40
C ALA A 240 -11.95 3.78 -5.04
N LEU A 241 -10.94 3.32 -5.79
CA LEU A 241 -10.86 1.95 -6.29
C LEU A 241 -10.32 1.06 -5.17
N VAL A 242 -11.06 0.01 -4.82
CA VAL A 242 -10.70 -0.94 -3.78
C VAL A 242 -10.18 -2.22 -4.41
N ILE A 243 -8.95 -2.59 -4.08
CA ILE A 243 -8.27 -3.80 -4.53
C ILE A 243 -7.93 -4.64 -3.31
N ALA A 244 -8.42 -5.88 -3.24
CA ALA A 244 -8.10 -6.81 -2.16
C ALA A 244 -7.15 -7.90 -2.66
N LEU A 245 -6.03 -8.12 -1.95
CA LEU A 245 -5.13 -9.25 -2.19
C LEU A 245 -5.68 -10.51 -1.53
N ALA A 246 -5.50 -11.64 -2.21
CA ALA A 246 -6.06 -12.93 -1.82
C ALA A 246 -5.19 -14.11 -2.26
N SER A 247 -5.31 -15.22 -1.54
CA SER A 247 -4.73 -16.52 -1.91
C SER A 247 -5.74 -17.27 -2.78
N PRO A 248 -5.29 -18.30 -3.51
CA PRO A 248 -6.18 -19.18 -4.23
C PRO A 248 -7.27 -19.74 -3.30
N GLY A 249 -8.52 -19.57 -3.70
CA GLY A 249 -9.68 -20.03 -2.92
C GLY A 249 -10.21 -19.06 -1.87
N GLU A 250 -9.49 -17.98 -1.54
CA GLU A 250 -10.08 -16.86 -0.80
C GLU A 250 -11.03 -16.06 -1.71
N SER A 251 -12.17 -15.63 -1.17
CA SER A 251 -13.13 -14.79 -1.89
C SER A 251 -13.38 -13.48 -1.16
N VAL A 252 -13.71 -12.45 -1.94
CA VAL A 252 -14.21 -11.16 -1.46
C VAL A 252 -15.47 -10.84 -2.27
N GLU A 253 -16.51 -10.39 -1.58
CA GLU A 253 -17.77 -10.04 -2.22
C GLU A 253 -17.62 -8.79 -3.09
N ALA A 254 -18.34 -8.72 -4.20
CA ALA A 254 -18.35 -7.55 -5.09
C ALA A 254 -18.86 -6.26 -4.41
N ALA A 255 -19.59 -6.39 -3.29
CA ALA A 255 -20.00 -5.27 -2.47
C ALA A 255 -18.86 -4.67 -1.64
N ASP A 256 -17.77 -5.42 -1.43
CA ASP A 256 -16.65 -5.05 -0.55
C ASP A 256 -15.43 -4.51 -1.30
N ALA A 257 -15.21 -4.94 -2.54
CA ALA A 257 -14.08 -4.49 -3.35
C ALA A 257 -14.45 -4.41 -4.83
N ASP A 258 -13.69 -3.63 -5.60
CA ASP A 258 -13.86 -3.56 -7.05
C ASP A 258 -13.07 -4.68 -7.74
N LEU A 259 -11.87 -4.97 -7.24
CA LEU A 259 -10.94 -5.95 -7.79
C LEU A 259 -10.47 -6.92 -6.71
N LEU A 260 -10.41 -8.21 -7.07
CA LEU A 260 -9.74 -9.24 -6.29
C LEU A 260 -8.44 -9.62 -7.01
N TRP A 261 -7.31 -9.43 -6.35
CA TRP A 261 -6.01 -9.78 -6.89
C TRP A 261 -5.50 -11.06 -6.22
N VAL A 262 -5.67 -12.17 -6.92
CA VAL A 262 -5.29 -13.50 -6.45
C VAL A 262 -3.84 -13.74 -6.80
N LEU A 263 -3.01 -13.92 -5.79
CA LEU A 263 -1.60 -14.26 -5.96
C LEU A 263 -1.43 -15.78 -5.85
N ASP A 264 -0.49 -16.32 -6.61
CA ASP A 264 -0.10 -17.72 -6.43
C ASP A 264 0.54 -17.87 -5.05
N ASP A 265 0.20 -18.93 -4.33
CA ASP A 265 0.87 -19.25 -3.06
C ASP A 265 2.30 -19.70 -3.38
N GLU A 266 3.31 -19.04 -2.78
CA GLU A 266 4.70 -19.53 -2.78
C GLU A 266 4.89 -20.69 -1.80
#